data_AF-A0A6L8U2E0-F1
#
_entry.id   AF-A0A6L8U2E0-F1
#
_cell.length_a   1.000
_cell.length_b   1.000
_cell.length_c   1.000
_cell.angle_alpha   90.00
_cell.angle_beta   90.00
_cell.angle_gamma   90.00
#
_symmetry.space_group_name_H-M   'P 1'
#
loop_
_entity.id
_entity.type
_entity.pdbx_description
1 polymer ?
#
loop_
_entity_poly.entity_id
_entity_poly.type
_entity_poly.pdbx_seq_one_letter_code
_entity_poly.pdbx_strand_id
1 'polypeptide(L)' 'TLFMATGLGIPVSTTHTITGSIIGVGATKRASAVKWGVTTKIFWAWILTIPVSAIIGAVLYYIVRLLA' A
#
# COMPACT_ATOMS: atom_id res chain seq x y z
N THR A 1 -1.15 -16.56 1.02
CA THR A 1 -0.18 -15.48 0.74
C THR A 1 0.50 -15.00 2.02
N LEU A 2 -0.24 -14.42 2.99
CA LEU A 2 0.39 -13.85 4.21
C LEU A 2 1.18 -14.88 5.04
N PHE A 3 0.60 -16.02 5.39
CA PHE A 3 1.31 -17.05 6.19
C PHE A 3 2.60 -17.55 5.52
N MET A 4 2.59 -17.65 4.18
CA MET A 4 3.78 -18.01 3.41
C MET A 4 4.85 -16.91 3.47
N ALA A 5 4.45 -15.65 3.26
CA ALA A 5 5.37 -14.51 3.37
C ALA A 5 5.97 -14.38 4.78
N THR A 6 5.15 -14.57 5.82
CA THR A 6 5.59 -14.59 7.22
C THR A 6 6.56 -15.74 7.49
N GLY A 7 6.29 -16.95 6.98
CA GLY A 7 7.20 -18.09 7.10
C GLY A 7 8.56 -17.87 6.42
N LEU A 8 8.62 -16.99 5.42
CA LEU A 8 9.85 -16.60 4.71
C LEU A 8 10.49 -15.31 5.28
N GLY A 9 9.90 -14.68 6.30
CA GLY A 9 10.40 -13.43 6.88
C GLY A 9 10.30 -12.21 5.95
N ILE A 10 9.50 -12.29 4.88
CA ILE A 10 9.37 -11.21 3.89
C ILE A 10 8.36 -10.18 4.42
N PRO A 11 8.74 -8.91 4.60
CA PRO A 11 7.81 -7.87 5.01
C PRO A 11 6.82 -7.60 3.88
N VAL A 12 5.53 -7.81 4.14
CA VAL A 12 4.45 -7.64 3.16
C VAL A 12 3.32 -6.77 3.71
N SER A 13 2.63 -6.06 2.82
CA SER A 13 1.45 -5.28 3.18
C SER A 13 0.20 -6.16 3.26
N THR A 14 -0.38 -6.26 4.46
CA THR A 14 -1.67 -6.94 4.68
C THR A 14 -2.83 -6.19 4.01
N THR A 15 -2.79 -4.85 4.01
CA THR A 15 -3.77 -3.99 3.33
C THR A 15 -3.80 -4.26 1.83
N HIS A 16 -2.64 -4.29 1.16
CA HIS A 16 -2.58 -4.60 -0.28
C HIS A 16 -3.15 -5.99 -0.56
N THR A 17 -2.81 -6.97 0.28
CA THR A 17 -3.29 -8.35 0.13
C THR A 17 -4.82 -8.45 0.23
N ILE A 18 -5.43 -7.81 1.23
CA ILE A 18 -6.89 -7.81 1.41
C ILE A 18 -7.58 -7.04 0.28
N THR A 19 -7.12 -5.84 -0.05
CA THR A 19 -7.69 -5.04 -1.15
C THR A 19 -7.63 -5.79 -2.48
N GLY A 20 -6.48 -6.41 -2.80
CA GLY A 20 -6.32 -7.24 -3.99
C GLY A 20 -7.26 -8.44 -4.01
N SER A 21 -7.47 -9.09 -2.86
CA SER A 21 -8.42 -10.21 -2.73
C SER A 21 -9.87 -9.76 -2.98
N ILE A 22 -10.27 -8.60 -2.47
CA ILE A 22 -11.62 -8.03 -2.69
C ILE A 22 -11.82 -7.69 -4.17
N ILE A 23 -10.83 -7.05 -4.81
CA ILE A 23 -10.87 -6.74 -6.24
C ILE A 23 -10.95 -8.03 -7.07
N GLY A 24 -10.14 -9.02 -6.74
CA GLY A 24 -10.10 -10.32 -7.41
C GLY A 24 -11.44 -11.05 -7.33
N VAL A 25 -12.03 -11.16 -6.14
CA VAL A 25 -13.36 -11.79 -5.96
C VAL A 25 -14.43 -11.04 -6.77
N GLY A 26 -14.43 -9.69 -6.75
CA GLY A 26 -15.34 -8.90 -7.58
C GLY A 26 -15.17 -9.18 -9.07
N ALA A 27 -13.92 -9.25 -9.55
CA ALA A 27 -13.60 -9.53 -10.95
C ALA A 27 -14.05 -10.92 -11.41
N THR A 28 -14.04 -11.94 -10.54
CA THR A 28 -14.57 -13.28 -10.88
C THR A 28 -16.07 -13.28 -11.21
N LYS A 29 -16.83 -12.34 -10.66
CA LYS A 29 -18.26 -12.19 -10.96
C LYS A 29 -18.46 -11.45 -12.28
N ARG A 30 -17.84 -10.27 -12.40
CA ARG A 30 -17.77 -9.43 -13.61
C ARG A 30 -16.90 -8.22 -13.32
N ALA A 31 -16.23 -7.66 -14.32
CA ALA A 31 -15.41 -6.47 -14.15
C ALA A 31 -16.21 -5.29 -13.54
N SER A 32 -17.48 -5.12 -13.90
CA SER A 32 -18.34 -4.05 -13.36
C SER A 32 -18.74 -4.21 -11.90
N ALA A 33 -18.54 -5.39 -11.28
CA ALA A 33 -18.76 -5.60 -9.85
C ALA A 33 -17.63 -5.00 -9.00
N VAL A 34 -16.49 -4.67 -9.61
CA VAL A 34 -15.39 -3.97 -8.94
C VAL A 34 -15.69 -2.48 -8.87
N LYS A 35 -15.48 -1.88 -7.69
CA LYS A 35 -15.61 -0.43 -7.48
C LYS A 35 -14.38 0.31 -8.01
N TRP A 36 -14.24 0.42 -9.33
CA TRP A 36 -13.06 1.00 -10.00
C TRP A 36 -12.69 2.41 -9.53
N GLY A 37 -13.67 3.25 -9.20
CA GLY A 37 -13.41 4.59 -8.65
C GLY A 37 -12.75 4.58 -7.27
N VAL A 38 -12.93 3.53 -6.48
CA VAL A 38 -12.23 3.34 -5.19
C VAL A 38 -10.89 2.66 -5.41
N THR A 39 -10.86 1.60 -6.23
CA THR A 39 -9.64 0.86 -6.57
C THR A 39 -8.55 1.79 -7.10
N THR A 40 -8.86 2.65 -8.07
CA THR A 40 -7.91 3.60 -8.66
C THR A 40 -7.37 4.61 -7.64
N LYS A 41 -8.23 5.13 -6.74
CA LYS A 41 -7.79 6.01 -5.64
C LYS A 41 -6.80 5.30 -4.71
N ILE A 42 -7.05 4.03 -4.38
CA ILE A 42 -6.16 3.24 -3.54
C ILE A 42 -4.80 3.04 -4.23
N PHE A 43 -4.77 2.72 -5.53
CA PHE A 43 -3.52 2.59 -6.28
C PHE A 43 -2.70 3.88 -6.26
N TRP A 44 -3.33 5.04 -6.50
CA TRP A 44 -2.65 6.32 -6.40
C TRP A 44 -2.15 6.63 -4.99
N ALA A 45 -2.94 6.29 -3.96
CA ALA A 45 -2.50 6.45 -2.58
C ALA A 45 -1.23 5.63 -2.27
N TRP A 46 -1.16 4.36 -2.70
CA TRP A 46 0.03 3.53 -2.49
C TRP A 46 1.28 4.10 -3.13
N ILE A 47 1.15 4.61 -4.35
CA ILE A 47 2.28 5.25 -5.06
C ILE A 47 2.69 6.53 -4.35
N LEU A 48 1.75 7.38 -3.95
CA LEU A 48 2.03 8.67 -3.32
C LEU A 48 2.57 8.55 -1.89
N THR A 49 2.18 7.51 -1.15
CA THR A 49 2.66 7.34 0.23
C THR A 49 4.18 7.18 0.30
N ILE A 50 4.80 6.52 -0.68
CA ILE A 50 6.25 6.28 -0.70
C ILE A 50 7.07 7.59 -0.78
N PRO A 51 6.91 8.45 -1.81
CA PRO A 51 7.66 9.69 -1.90
C PRO A 51 7.29 10.67 -0.80
N VAL A 52 6.02 10.75 -0.40
CA VAL A 52 5.60 11.66 0.69
C VAL A 52 6.24 11.25 2.01
N SER A 53 6.21 9.97 2.38
CA SER A 53 6.89 9.50 3.59
C SER A 53 8.41 9.66 3.51
N ALA A 54 9.02 9.46 2.34
CA ALA A 54 10.45 9.68 2.15
C ALA A 54 10.85 11.15 2.35
N ILE A 55 10.09 12.08 1.77
CA ILE A 55 10.32 13.53 1.90
C ILE A 55 10.15 13.97 3.35
N ILE A 56 9.04 13.59 3.99
CA ILE A 56 8.78 13.93 5.40
C ILE A 56 9.88 13.37 6.29
N GLY A 57 10.27 12.10 6.10
CA GLY A 57 11.36 11.49 6.86
C GLY A 57 12.70 12.21 6.69
N ALA A 58 13.05 12.59 5.45
CA ALA A 58 14.28 13.33 5.17
C ALA A 58 14.26 14.71 5.83
N VAL A 59 13.16 15.47 5.70
CA VAL A 59 13.01 16.80 6.32
C VAL A 59 13.15 16.71 7.84
N LEU A 60 12.45 15.76 8.47
CA LEU A 60 12.53 15.57 9.92
C LEU A 60 13.95 15.18 10.36
N TYR A 61 14.63 14.30 9.62
CA TYR A 61 16.01 13.94 9.91
C TYR A 61 16.95 15.14 9.89
N TYR A 62 16.86 16.00 8.86
CA TYR A 62 17.71 17.19 8.77
C TYR A 62 17.39 18.23 9.84
N ILE A 63 16.12 18.40 10.20
CA ILE A 63 15.72 19.29 11.30
C ILE A 63 16.35 18.81 12.61
N VAL A 64 16.19 17.52 12.94
CA VAL A 64 16.75 16.95 14.17
C VAL A 64 18.28 17.06 14.18
N ARG A 65 18.93 16.78 13.04
CA ARG A 65 20.39 16.89 12.91
C ARG A 65 20.92 18.32 13.04
N LEU A 66 20.12 19.34 12.72
CA LEU A 66 20.52 20.75 12.86
C LEU A 66 20.33 21.27 14.30
N LEU A 67 19.43 20.65 15.06
CA LEU A 67 19.13 21.02 16.45
C LEU A 67 19.98 20.27 17.48
N ALA A 68 20.46 19.07 17.14
CA ALA A 68 21.35 18.25 17.96
C ALA A 68 22.82 18.54 17.68
#